data_AF-A0A531K7D3-F1
#
_entry.id   AF-A0A531K7D3-F1
#
_cell.length_a   1.000
_cell.length_b   1.000
_cell.length_c   1.000
_cell.angle_alpha   90.00
_cell.angle_beta   90.00
_cell.angle_gamma   90.00
#
_symmetry.space_group_name_H-M   'P 1'
#
loop_
_entity.id
_entity.type
_entity.pdbx_description
1 polymer ?
#
loop_
_entity_poly.entity_id
_entity_poly.type
_entity_poly.pdbx_seq_one_letter_code
_entity_poly.pdbx_strand_id
1 'polypeptide(L)' 'MVRGSWSARKRALRIIPVLDLKGGEVVRARQGKRDRYRPIVTPLSQSSDVVAVTEGLRRLYPFATFYIADLDA' A
#
# COMPACT_ATOMS: atom_id res chain seq x y z
N MET A 1 41.90 14.70 21.65
CA MET A 1 41.78 13.50 20.80
C MET A 1 40.40 12.89 21.02
N VAL A 2 39.63 12.79 19.93
CA VAL A 2 38.18 12.53 19.77
C VAL A 2 37.63 11.28 20.47
N ARG A 3 36.34 11.28 20.83
CA ARG A 3 35.28 10.38 20.29
C ARG A 3 33.87 11.00 20.49
N GLY A 4 33.38 11.70 19.46
CA GLY A 4 31.95 12.03 19.37
C GLY A 4 31.15 10.75 19.09
N SER A 5 30.10 10.52 19.87
CA SER A 5 29.11 9.47 19.59
C SER A 5 28.26 9.90 18.39
N TRP A 6 28.59 9.38 17.22
CA TRP A 6 27.71 9.45 16.05
C TRP A 6 26.83 8.19 16.06
N SER A 7 25.64 8.28 16.66
CA SER A 7 24.58 7.33 16.32
C SER A 7 23.98 7.78 14.99
N ALA A 8 24.58 7.33 13.89
CA ALA A 8 23.92 7.37 12.60
C ALA A 8 22.66 6.52 12.75
N ARG A 9 21.49 7.16 12.93
CA ARG A 9 20.21 6.46 12.77
C ARG A 9 20.27 5.83 11.38
N LYS A 10 20.43 4.51 11.29
CA LYS A 10 20.14 3.78 10.05
C LYS A 10 18.72 4.19 9.68
N ARG A 11 18.56 4.97 8.60
CA ARG A 11 17.25 5.19 8.02
C ARG A 11 16.80 3.82 7.55
N ALA A 12 15.89 3.20 8.31
CA ALA A 12 15.27 1.97 7.88
C ALA A 12 14.48 2.27 6.61
N LEU A 13 14.68 1.46 5.57
CA LEU A 13 13.87 1.50 4.37
C LEU A 13 12.41 1.31 4.79
N ARG A 14 11.52 2.22 4.37
CA ARG A 14 10.08 2.10 4.59
C ARG A 14 9.45 1.56 3.31
N ILE A 15 8.78 0.42 3.42
CA ILE A 15 7.93 -0.11 2.35
C ILE A 15 6.51 0.34 2.66
N ILE A 16 5.90 1.07 1.73
CA ILE A 16 4.55 1.62 1.86
C ILE A 16 3.70 0.99 0.75
N PRO A 17 2.74 0.11 1.07
CA PRO A 17 1.81 -0.41 0.09
C PRO A 17 0.94 0.73 -0.48
N VAL A 18 0.75 0.70 -1.78
CA VAL A 18 -0.13 1.62 -2.51
C VAL A 18 -1.41 0.87 -2.88
N LEU A 19 -2.56 1.45 -2.55
CA LEU A 19 -3.88 0.97 -2.98
C LEU A 19 -4.54 2.05 -3.84
N ASP A 20 -4.82 1.70 -5.10
CA ASP A 20 -5.64 2.52 -5.97
C ASP A 20 -7.11 2.19 -5.73
N LEU A 21 -7.94 3.20 -5.46
CA LEU A 21 -9.38 3.06 -5.23
C LEU A 21 -10.17 3.65 -6.39
N LYS A 22 -11.24 2.96 -6.79
CA LYS A 22 -12.24 3.48 -7.74
C LYS A 22 -13.60 2.87 -7.40
N GLY A 23 -14.65 3.68 -7.36
CA GLY A 23 -15.97 3.32 -6.85
C GLY A 23 -15.94 2.84 -5.39
N GLY A 24 -14.97 3.30 -4.59
CA GLY A 24 -14.75 2.81 -3.22
C GLY A 24 -14.08 1.43 -3.11
N GLU A 25 -13.71 0.79 -4.22
CA GLU A 25 -13.06 -0.52 -4.24
C GLU A 25 -11.58 -0.44 -4.62
N VAL A 26 -10.74 -1.32 -4.06
CA VAL A 26 -9.36 -1.49 -4.52
C VAL A 26 -9.36 -2.07 -5.92
N VAL A 27 -8.68 -1.40 -6.85
CA VAL A 27 -8.63 -1.79 -8.26
C VAL A 27 -7.23 -2.15 -8.72
N ARG A 28 -7.15 -3.00 -9.74
CA ARG A 28 -5.91 -3.30 -10.45
C ARG A 28 -5.66 -2.28 -11.55
N ALA A 29 -4.62 -1.47 -11.38
CA ALA A 29 -4.15 -0.58 -12.44
C ALA A 29 -3.71 -1.36 -13.69
N ARG A 30 -4.02 -0.80 -14.87
CA ARG A 30 -3.62 -1.30 -16.18
C ARG A 30 -3.06 -0.16 -17.04
N GLN A 31 -1.74 0.04 -16.99
CA GLN A 31 -1.01 0.97 -17.89
C GLN A 31 -1.66 2.36 -18.01
N GLY A 32 -2.17 2.93 -16.91
CA GLY A 32 -2.88 4.23 -16.94
C GLY A 32 -4.28 4.24 -17.59
N LYS A 33 -4.74 3.12 -18.18
CA LYS A 33 -6.08 2.98 -18.81
C LYS A 33 -7.17 2.79 -17.75
N ARG A 34 -7.57 3.88 -17.07
CA ARG A 34 -8.52 3.90 -15.93
C ARG A 34 -9.89 3.28 -16.25
N ASP A 35 -10.31 3.32 -17.50
CA ASP A 35 -11.52 2.68 -18.03
C ASP A 35 -11.46 1.14 -17.91
N ARG A 36 -10.24 0.58 -17.95
CA ARG A 36 -9.98 -0.87 -17.86
C ARG A 36 -9.67 -1.34 -16.44
N TYR A 37 -9.73 -0.46 -15.45
CA TYR A 37 -9.48 -0.85 -14.07
C TYR A 37 -10.66 -1.69 -13.58
N ARG A 38 -10.35 -2.73 -12.81
CA ARG A 38 -11.31 -3.70 -12.29
C ARG A 38 -10.98 -3.98 -10.83
N PRO A 39 -11.98 -4.36 -10.01
CA PRO A 39 -11.73 -4.78 -8.64
C PRO A 39 -10.59 -5.78 -8.55
N ILE A 40 -9.73 -5.62 -7.56
CA ILE A 40 -8.57 -6.49 -7.38
C ILE A 40 -9.02 -7.92 -7.02
N VAL A 41 -8.39 -8.91 -7.64
CA VAL A 41 -8.49 -10.32 -7.24
C VAL A 41 -7.12 -10.74 -6.76
N THR A 42 -7.02 -11.16 -5.50
CA THR A 42 -5.76 -11.42 -4.82
C THR A 42 -5.93 -12.50 -3.76
N PRO A 43 -4.91 -13.33 -3.48
CA PRO A 43 -4.96 -14.28 -2.37
C PRO A 43 -4.94 -13.60 -0.98
N LEU A 44 -4.68 -12.29 -0.93
CA LEU A 44 -4.57 -11.55 0.34
C LEU A 44 -5.92 -11.20 0.96
N SER A 45 -6.99 -11.18 0.18
CA SER A 45 -8.32 -10.78 0.64
C SER A 45 -9.40 -11.50 -0.19
N GLN A 46 -10.53 -11.81 0.44
CA GLN A 46 -11.70 -12.39 -0.24
C GLN A 46 -12.56 -11.34 -0.96
N SER A 47 -12.29 -10.04 -0.74
CA SER A 47 -12.99 -8.94 -1.39
C SER A 47 -12.02 -7.82 -1.78
N SER A 48 -12.52 -6.92 -2.64
CA SER A 48 -11.88 -5.67 -3.06
C SER A 48 -12.10 -4.51 -2.10
N ASP A 49 -12.78 -4.72 -0.97
CA ASP A 49 -12.93 -3.71 0.06
C ASP A 49 -11.56 -3.26 0.60
N VAL A 50 -11.38 -1.94 0.76
CA VAL A 50 -10.09 -1.36 1.15
C VAL A 50 -9.63 -1.87 2.51
N VAL A 51 -10.54 -2.00 3.48
CA VAL A 51 -10.19 -2.48 4.82
C VAL A 51 -9.78 -3.95 4.74
N ALA A 52 -10.56 -4.79 4.05
CA ALA A 52 -10.24 -6.20 3.87
C ALA A 52 -8.87 -6.42 3.18
N VAL A 53 -8.55 -5.66 2.15
CA VAL A 53 -7.26 -5.72 1.45
C VAL A 53 -6.11 -5.23 2.35
N THR A 54 -6.29 -4.15 3.11
CA THR A 54 -5.26 -3.68 4.07
C THR A 54 -4.97 -4.70 5.17
N GLU A 55 -5.99 -5.37 5.70
CA GLU A 55 -5.82 -6.46 6.67
C GLU A 55 -5.08 -7.66 6.05
N GLY A 56 -5.40 -8.01 4.80
CA GLY A 56 -4.64 -8.98 4.02
C GLY A 56 -3.15 -8.68 3.93
N LEU A 57 -2.81 -7.44 3.59
CA LEU A 57 -1.43 -6.97 3.52
C LEU A 57 -0.75 -6.96 4.89
N ARG A 58 -1.47 -6.58 5.96
CA ARG A 58 -0.95 -6.58 7.34
C ARG A 58 -0.57 -7.98 7.84
N ARG A 59 -1.24 -9.03 7.35
CA ARG A 59 -0.88 -10.42 7.65
C ARG A 59 0.45 -10.84 7.00
N LEU A 60 0.83 -10.24 5.88
CA LEU A 60 2.14 -10.48 5.25
C LEU A 60 3.27 -9.73 5.99
N TYR A 61 3.03 -8.48 6.35
CA TYR A 61 3.98 -7.63 7.04
C TYR A 61 3.23 -6.51 7.79
N PRO A 62 3.63 -6.13 9.01
CA PRO A 62 2.95 -5.09 9.79
C PRO A 62 3.24 -3.68 9.24
N PHE A 63 2.70 -3.38 8.06
CA PHE A 63 2.83 -2.08 7.42
C PHE A 63 2.19 -0.99 8.28
N ALA A 64 3.02 -0.07 8.78
CA ALA A 64 2.57 1.05 9.62
C ALA A 64 1.90 2.18 8.80
N THR A 65 2.05 2.18 7.48
CA THR A 65 1.56 3.24 6.60
C THR A 65 1.14 2.65 5.27
N PHE A 66 -0.01 3.11 4.77
CA PHE A 66 -0.53 2.82 3.45
C PHE A 66 -0.68 4.14 2.70
N TYR A 67 -0.44 4.12 1.40
CA TYR A 67 -0.78 5.22 0.51
C TYR A 67 -2.04 4.83 -0.26
N ILE A 68 -3.07 5.66 -0.20
CA ILE A 68 -4.37 5.41 -0.81
C ILE A 68 -4.60 6.48 -1.89
N ALA A 69 -4.80 6.07 -3.13
CA ALA A 69 -5.12 6.96 -4.24
C ALA A 69 -6.60 6.81 -4.59
N ASP A 70 -7.41 7.83 -4.29
CA ASP A 70 -8.79 7.91 -4.79
C ASP A 70 -8.77 8.37 -6.25
N LEU A 71 -9.29 7.53 -7.15
CA LEU A 71 -9.30 7.79 -8.59
C LEU A 71 -10.63 8.36 -9.10
N ASP A 72 -11.64 8.52 -8.25
CA ASP A 72 -12.92 9.15 -8.59
C ASP A 72 -12.93 10.67 -8.38
N ALA A 73 -11.90 11.20 -7.70
CA ALA A 73 -11.68 12.63 -7.49
C ALA A 73 -11.29 13.41 -8.76
#